data_AF-A0A3N5V8B6-F1
#
_entry.id   AF-A0A3N5V8B6-F1
#
_cell.length_a   1.000
_cell.length_b   1.000
_cell.length_c   1.000
_cell.angle_alpha   90.00
_cell.angle_beta   90.00
_cell.angle_gamma   90.00
#
_symmetry.space_group_name_H-M   'P 1'
#
loop_
_entity.id
_entity.type
_entity.pdbx_description
1 polymer ?
#
loop_
_entity_poly.entity_id
_entity_poly.type
_entity_poly.pdbx_seq_one_letter_code
_entity_poly.pdbx_strand_id
1 'polypeptide(L)'
;MSRNHKEMPPLWRVQELLQLSDQYPSGLEWRVKKACNPAGSQAGRLNKVSGYYMVCIDNVVYLAHRVVYYLRTGADPIKTDVVHEYSNKEKDNRKKLVANKKHTQKTKHPSFQELFA
;
A
#
# COMPACT_ATOMS: atom_id res chain seq x y z
N MET A 1 -14.60 2.85 -7.63
CA MET A 1 -13.48 3.81 -7.47
C MET A 1 -12.21 3.14 -8.00
N SER A 2 -11.65 3.59 -9.12
CA SER A 2 -10.35 3.08 -9.57
C SER A 2 -9.31 3.46 -8.50
N ARG A 3 -8.51 2.49 -8.04
CA ARG A 3 -7.46 2.77 -7.05
C ARG A 3 -6.30 3.44 -7.78
N ASN A 4 -6.27 4.78 -7.76
CA ASN A 4 -5.11 5.52 -8.23
C ASN A 4 -3.99 5.39 -7.19
N HIS A 5 -3.14 4.38 -7.37
CA HIS A 5 -2.02 4.12 -6.49
C HIS A 5 -0.97 5.21 -6.67
N LYS A 6 -0.49 5.75 -5.54
CA LYS A 6 0.60 6.72 -5.52
C LYS A 6 1.94 5.98 -5.52
N GLU A 7 2.92 6.58 -6.18
CA GLU A 7 4.33 6.16 -6.10
C GLU A 7 4.80 6.21 -4.66
N MET A 8 5.58 5.22 -4.23
CA MET A 8 6.14 5.24 -2.88
C MET A 8 7.30 6.25 -2.84
N PRO A 9 7.52 6.93 -1.70
CA PRO A 9 8.79 7.61 -1.48
C PRO A 9 9.95 6.62 -1.63
N PRO A 10 11.17 7.08 -1.93
CA PRO A 10 12.34 6.22 -1.96
C PRO A 10 12.45 5.35 -0.71
N LEU A 11 12.86 4.08 -0.87
CA LEU A 11 12.86 3.10 0.22
C LEU A 11 13.58 3.60 1.48
N TRP A 12 14.71 4.29 1.31
CA TRP A 12 15.48 4.88 2.42
C TRP A 12 14.62 5.86 3.25
N ARG A 13 13.76 6.65 2.59
CA ARG A 13 12.89 7.63 3.27
C ARG A 13 11.78 6.94 4.04
N VAL A 14 11.24 5.85 3.50
CA VAL A 14 10.27 5.02 4.22
C VAL A 14 10.93 4.37 5.43
N GLN A 15 12.14 3.83 5.29
CA GLN A 15 12.92 3.18 6.36
C GLN A 15 13.45 4.16 7.43
N GLU A 16 13.59 5.44 7.10
CA GLU A 16 13.92 6.47 8.08
C GLU A 16 12.75 6.73 9.03
N LEU A 17 11.52 6.72 8.51
CA LEU A 17 10.32 7.05 9.26
C LEU A 17 9.64 5.84 9.90
N LEU A 18 9.69 4.69 9.24
CA LEU A 18 8.86 3.52 9.53
C LEU A 18 9.71 2.24 9.58
N GLN A 19 9.28 1.30 10.42
CA GLN A 19 9.80 -0.06 10.43
C GLN A 19 8.65 -1.08 10.48
N LEU A 20 8.92 -2.31 10.08
CA LEU A 20 8.00 -3.42 10.26
C LEU A 20 7.83 -3.71 11.76
N SER A 21 6.61 -4.08 12.16
CA SER A 21 6.30 -4.44 13.54
C SER A 21 5.34 -5.61 13.61
N ASP A 22 5.61 -6.55 14.51
CA ASP A 22 4.72 -7.65 14.86
C ASP A 22 3.77 -7.29 16.02
N GLN A 23 4.02 -6.17 16.70
CA GLN A 23 3.20 -5.72 17.84
C GLN A 23 1.83 -5.22 17.39
N TYR A 24 1.76 -4.61 16.19
CA TYR A 24 0.57 -3.90 15.74
C TYR A 24 -0.03 -4.50 14.46
N PRO A 25 -1.37 -4.61 14.35
CA PRO A 25 -2.04 -5.12 13.15
C PRO A 25 -1.84 -4.23 11.91
N SER A 26 -1.41 -2.97 12.08
CA SER A 26 -0.96 -2.13 10.97
C SER A 26 0.32 -2.64 10.32
N GLY A 27 1.08 -3.51 11.00
CA GLY A 27 2.37 -4.05 10.58
C GLY A 27 3.52 -3.03 10.63
N LEU A 28 3.30 -1.85 11.22
CA LEU A 28 4.23 -0.72 11.17
C LEU A 28 4.36 -0.02 12.52
N GLU A 29 5.58 0.46 12.79
CA GLU A 29 5.93 1.37 13.89
C GLU A 29 6.61 2.62 13.37
N TRP A 30 6.44 3.73 14.10
CA TRP A 30 7.22 4.94 13.87
C TRP A 30 8.65 4.76 14.41
N ARG A 31 9.68 4.95 13.59
CA ARG A 31 11.08 4.94 14.06
C ARG A 31 11.48 6.25 14.74
N VAL A 32 10.83 7.34 14.34
CA VAL A 32 11.03 8.69 14.88
C VAL A 32 9.72 9.24 15.39
N LYS A 33 9.77 10.21 16.32
CA LYS A 33 8.58 10.94 16.73
C LYS A 33 7.94 11.64 15.51
N LYS A 34 6.66 11.37 15.26
CA LYS A 34 5.89 11.99 14.16
C LYS A 34 4.63 12.65 14.70
N ALA A 35 4.64 13.99 14.73
CA ALA A 35 3.60 14.79 15.37
C ALA A 35 3.37 14.35 16.83
N CYS A 36 2.15 13.93 17.17
CA CYS A 36 1.79 13.41 18.49
C CYS A 36 2.13 11.92 18.69
N ASN A 37 2.65 11.22 17.68
CA ASN A 37 3.00 9.80 17.78
C ASN A 37 4.46 9.67 18.22
N PRO A 38 4.77 9.01 19.35
CA PRO A 38 6.14 8.77 19.77
C PRO A 38 6.82 7.71 18.90
N ALA A 39 8.15 7.71 18.90
CA ALA A 39 8.91 6.59 18.34
C ALA A 39 8.55 5.28 19.06
N GLY A 40 8.50 4.18 18.32
CA GLY A 40 8.08 2.86 18.79
C GLY A 40 6.56 2.64 18.84
N SER A 41 5.74 3.69 18.74
CA SER A 41 4.29 3.53 18.66
C SER A 41 3.81 3.05 17.28
N GLN A 42 2.60 2.48 17.25
CA GLN A 42 1.94 2.08 16.02
C GLN A 42 1.94 3.20 14.97
N ALA A 43 2.48 2.88 13.79
CA ALA A 43 2.30 3.70 12.62
C ALA A 43 1.04 3.28 11.85
N GLY A 44 0.27 4.29 11.46
CA GLY A 44 -0.97 4.13 10.73
C GLY A 44 -2.21 3.98 11.62
N ARG A 45 -3.35 4.37 11.05
CA ARG A 45 -4.67 4.39 11.68
C ARG A 45 -5.64 3.52 10.90
N LEU A 46 -6.48 2.76 11.61
CA LEU A 46 -7.56 2.00 11.02
C LEU A 46 -8.63 2.94 10.45
N ASN A 47 -8.91 2.81 9.16
CA ASN A 47 -10.11 3.37 8.56
C ASN A 47 -11.28 2.43 8.85
N LYS A 48 -12.20 2.84 9.74
CA LYS A 48 -13.33 2.01 10.19
C LYS A 48 -14.31 1.66 9.06
N VAL A 49 -14.40 2.49 8.02
CA VAL A 49 -15.32 2.24 6.89
C VAL A 49 -14.75 1.18 5.95
N SER A 50 -13.46 1.27 5.63
CA SER A 50 -12.83 0.36 4.67
C SER A 50 -12.17 -0.86 5.30
N GLY A 51 -11.93 -0.84 6.62
CA GLY A 51 -11.20 -1.86 7.36
C GLY A 51 -9.69 -1.89 7.09
N TYR A 52 -9.14 -0.91 6.36
CA TYR A 52 -7.71 -0.85 6.07
C TYR A 52 -6.99 0.15 6.97
N TYR A 53 -5.78 -0.21 7.39
CA TYR A 53 -4.85 0.75 7.99
C TYR A 53 -4.31 1.71 6.93
N MET A 54 -4.23 2.99 7.29
CA MET A 54 -3.68 4.06 6.45
C MET A 54 -2.57 4.79 7.20
N VAL A 55 -1.47 5.12 6.53
CA VAL A 55 -0.34 5.86 7.10
C VAL A 55 -0.04 7.08 6.23
N CYS A 56 0.35 8.18 6.86
CA CYS A 56 0.72 9.41 6.18
C CYS A 56 2.24 9.55 6.16
N ILE A 57 2.84 9.57 4.98
CA ILE A 57 4.27 9.78 4.77
C ILE A 57 4.41 11.03 3.91
N ASP A 58 5.13 12.04 4.39
CA ASP A 58 5.36 13.31 3.70
C ASP A 58 4.07 13.94 3.13
N ASN A 59 3.05 14.02 3.99
CA ASN A 59 1.71 14.55 3.68
C ASN A 59 0.91 13.76 2.64
N VAL A 60 1.39 12.57 2.26
CA VAL A 60 0.69 11.66 1.36
C VAL A 60 0.17 10.46 2.13
N VAL A 61 -1.13 10.21 2.03
CA VAL A 61 -1.77 9.03 2.64
C VAL A 61 -1.60 7.80 1.75
N TYR A 62 -1.10 6.72 2.34
CA TYR A 62 -0.92 5.40 1.75
C TYR A 62 -1.69 4.33 2.54
N LEU A 63 -2.07 3.24 1.86
CA LEU A 63 -2.55 2.04 2.53
C LEU A 63 -1.37 1.31 3.17
N ALA A 64 -1.46 1.02 4.46
CA ALA A 64 -0.36 0.46 5.23
C ALA A 64 0.11 -0.91 4.70
N HIS A 65 -0.80 -1.77 4.20
CA HIS A 65 -0.40 -3.04 3.59
C HIS A 65 0.53 -2.85 2.37
N ARG A 66 0.38 -1.77 1.61
CA ARG A 66 1.27 -1.48 0.47
C ARG A 66 2.66 -1.06 0.97
N VAL A 67 2.71 -0.27 2.05
CA VAL A 67 3.97 0.13 2.68
C VAL A 67 4.68 -1.08 3.30
N VAL A 68 3.94 -1.96 3.99
CA VAL A 68 4.47 -3.22 4.53
C VAL A 68 5.03 -4.12 3.42
N TYR A 69 4.31 -4.28 2.30
CA TYR A 69 4.83 -5.02 1.15
C TYR A 69 6.12 -4.39 0.60
N TYR A 70 6.15 -3.06 0.48
CA TYR A 70 7.33 -2.35 -0.02
C TYR A 70 8.55 -2.55 0.89
N LEU A 71 8.37 -2.43 2.22
CA LEU A 71 9.45 -2.68 3.18
C LEU A 71 9.92 -4.14 3.19
N ARG A 72 9.02 -5.12 2.96
CA ARG A 72 9.38 -6.54 2.90
C ARG A 72 10.14 -6.93 1.65
N THR A 73 9.85 -6.29 0.52
CA THR A 73 10.32 -6.74 -0.80
C THR A 73 11.31 -5.79 -1.46
N GLY A 74 11.35 -4.53 -1.04
CA GLY A 74 12.09 -3.46 -1.70
C GLY A 74 11.49 -3.00 -3.04
N ALA A 75 10.36 -3.57 -3.48
CA ALA A 75 9.76 -3.31 -4.79
C ALA A 75 8.54 -2.38 -4.68
N ASP A 76 8.57 -1.24 -5.39
CA ASP A 76 7.44 -0.30 -5.38
C ASP A 76 6.17 -0.97 -5.95
N PRO A 77 5.06 -1.05 -5.18
CA PRO A 77 3.85 -1.70 -5.62
C PRO A 77 2.97 -0.85 -6.56
N ILE A 78 3.40 0.29 -7.09
CA ILE A 78 2.56 1.22 -7.90
C ILE A 78 1.79 0.52 -9.03
N LYS A 79 2.45 -0.42 -9.73
CA LYS A 79 1.87 -1.22 -10.83
C LYS A 79 1.17 -2.51 -10.40
N THR A 80 1.20 -2.86 -9.11
CA THR A 80 0.57 -4.07 -8.58
C THR A 80 -0.59 -3.75 -7.64
N ASP A 81 -1.56 -4.66 -7.58
CA ASP A 81 -2.57 -4.66 -6.53
C ASP A 81 -2.07 -5.56 -5.41
N VAL A 82 -1.66 -4.94 -4.30
CA VAL A 82 -1.23 -5.65 -3.10
C VAL A 82 -2.48 -5.86 -2.25
N VAL A 83 -2.82 -7.11 -1.97
CA VAL A 83 -4.03 -7.49 -1.25
C VAL A 83 -3.69 -8.44 -0.11
N HIS A 84 -4.55 -8.48 0.92
CA HIS A 84 -4.53 -9.53 1.93
C HIS A 84 -5.01 -10.85 1.34
N GLU A 85 -4.50 -11.97 1.85
CA GLU A 85 -5.06 -13.29 1.51
C GLU A 85 -6.53 -13.40 1.89
N TYR A 86 -7.28 -14.22 1.16
CA TYR A 86 -8.72 -14.38 1.36
C TYR A 86 -9.09 -14.81 2.80
N SER A 87 -8.23 -15.58 3.46
CA SER A 87 -8.39 -16.02 4.85
C SER A 87 -8.18 -14.91 5.88
N ASN A 88 -7.49 -13.82 5.51
CA ASN A 88 -7.18 -12.71 6.41
C ASN A 88 -8.30 -11.66 6.42
N LYS A 89 -9.45 -12.02 7.00
CA LYS A 89 -10.64 -11.14 7.07
C LYS A 89 -10.40 -9.85 7.86
N GLU A 90 -9.56 -9.93 8.89
CA GLU A 90 -9.17 -8.80 9.75
C GLU A 90 -8.23 -7.79 9.07
N LYS A 91 -7.73 -8.10 7.87
CA LYS A 91 -6.76 -7.26 7.14
C LYS A 91 -5.52 -6.93 7.97
N ASP A 92 -5.07 -7.91 8.75
CA ASP A 92 -3.85 -7.81 9.55
C ASP A 92 -2.64 -7.78 8.63
N ASN A 93 -1.90 -6.67 8.62
CA ASN A 93 -0.78 -6.46 7.71
C ASN A 93 0.46 -7.27 8.10
N ARG A 94 0.51 -7.85 9.31
CA ARG A 94 1.60 -8.76 9.73
C ARG A 94 1.54 -10.07 8.97
N LYS A 95 0.36 -10.48 8.51
CA LYS A 95 0.16 -11.70 7.72
C LYS A 95 0.64 -11.52 6.28
N LYS A 96 0.56 -12.61 5.52
CA LYS A 96 0.97 -12.65 4.11
C LYS A 96 0.15 -11.69 3.25
N LEU A 97 0.85 -11.04 2.31
CA LEU A 97 0.29 -10.13 1.33
C LEU A 97 0.59 -10.68 -0.07
N VAL A 98 -0.37 -10.57 -0.98
CA VAL A 98 -0.29 -11.08 -2.35
C VAL A 98 -0.25 -9.90 -3.30
N ALA A 99 0.73 -9.87 -4.21
CA ALA A 99 0.82 -8.88 -5.27
C ALA A 99 0.28 -9.45 -6.57
N ASN A 100 -0.86 -8.93 -7.02
CA ASN A 100 -1.47 -9.29 -8.30
C ASN A 100 -1.06 -8.26 -9.37
N LYS A 101 -0.65 -8.74 -10.54
CA LYS A 101 -0.41 -7.85 -11.69
C LYS A 101 -1.76 -7.25 -12.11
N LYS A 102 -1.81 -5.93 -12.29
CA LYS A 102 -2.99 -5.30 -12.89
C LYS A 102 -3.20 -5.87 -14.28
N HIS A 103 -4.38 -6.39 -14.58
CA HIS A 103 -4.74 -6.69 -15.96
C HIS A 103 -4.81 -5.36 -16.70
N THR A 104 -3.85 -5.10 -17.58
CA THR A 104 -4.00 -4.06 -18.59
C THR A 104 -5.19 -4.46 -19.45
N GLN A 105 -6.29 -3.72 -19.36
CA GLN A 105 -7.35 -3.85 -20.35
C GLN A 105 -6.70 -3.57 -21.70
N LYS A 106 -6.65 -4.57 -22.59
CA LYS A 106 -6.27 -4.33 -23.98
C LYS A 106 -7.28 -3.32 -24.52
N THR A 107 -6.83 -2.11 -24.85
CA THR A 107 -7.63 -1.19 -25.64
C THR A 107 -8.07 -1.95 -26.89
N LYS A 108 -9.38 -2.04 -27.12
CA LYS A 108 -9.89 -2.50 -28.41
C LYS A 108 -9.41 -1.47 -29.44
N HIS A 109 -8.45 -1.84 -30.28
CA HIS A 109 -8.16 -1.05 -31.47
C HIS A 109 -9.43 -1.04 -32.33
N PRO A 110 -9.88 0.12 -32.83
CA PRO A 110 -10.94 0.13 -33.85
C PRO A 110 -10.42 -0.65 -35.06
N SER A 111 -11.26 -1.57 -35.56
CA SER A 111 -10.99 -2.31 -36.78
C SER A 111 -10.80 -1.35 -37.94
N PHE A 112 -9.81 -1.62 -38.80
CA PHE A 112 -9.40 -0.81 -39.97
C PHE A 112 -10.51 -0.60 -41.04
N GLN A 113 -11.73 -1.11 -40.82
CA GLN A 113 -12.85 -1.03 -41.76
C GLN A 113 -13.64 0.29 -41.68
N GLU A 114 -13.38 1.17 -40.71
CA GLU A 114 -14.08 2.46 -40.57
C GLU A 114 -13.26 3.68 -41.05
N LEU A 115 -12.08 3.48 -41.64
CA LEU A 115 -11.21 4.59 -42.11
C LEU A 115 -11.37 4.95 -43.59
N PHE A 116 -12.27 4.29 -44.32
CA PHE A 116 -12.55 4.56 -45.74
C PHE A 116 -14.04 4.44 -46.07
N ALA A 117 -14.90 5.09 -45.28
CA ALA A 117 -16.29 5.34 -45.62
C ALA A 117 -16.52 6.86 -45.73
#